data_AF-A0AA39RDZ7-F1
#
_entry.id   AF-A0AA39RDZ7-F1
#
_cell.length_a   1.000
_cell.length_b   1.000
_cell.length_c   1.000
_cell.angle_alpha   90.00
_cell.angle_beta   90.00
_cell.angle_gamma   90.00
#
_symmetry.space_group_name_H-M   'P 1'
#
loop_
_entity.id
_entity.type
_entity.pdbx_description
1 polymer ?
#
loop_
_entity_poly.entity_id
_entity_poly.type
_entity_poly.pdbx_seq_one_letter_code
_entity_poly.pdbx_strand_id
1 'polypeptide(L)'
;MQGSGTIDGQGSAWWKALLFHSCNNFDLREFTIQNSQKLHISINNCNGGSISNIHINSPADSPNTDGIDISLSTNVHIHDSLIKCGDDCIAINGGCSNINITGIACGPGHGISVGSLGDGDKVEEVHIRNCNFTGTQNGARIKTFQTNYIQVSDVSFVSVHGTSASEQAITLDCSGSANGCSNIVMSGVNITSSNPGKENEDELLDYEDEDAQAPDSVATKANGETSKKGYVGIHSSGFRDFLLKPELLRAIVDSGFEHPSEVQHECIPQAILGMDVICQAKSGMGKTAVFVLSSLQQTEPNPGQVTALVLCHTGELAYQICHEFERFSTYLPDIKVAVFYGGVNIKIHKDLLKNECPQIVVGTPGRILALAREKDLSLKNVRHFILDECDKMLESLDMRRDVQEIFKMTPHDKQVMMFSATLSKEIRPVCKIQWKFMLTTRPS
;
A
#
# COMPACT_ATOMS: atom_id res chain seq x y z
N MET A 1 -22.19 -4.51 -25.93
CA MET A 1 -21.12 -4.25 -26.90
C MET A 1 -20.57 -5.60 -27.35
N GLN A 2 -20.55 -5.86 -28.66
CA GLN A 2 -19.96 -7.06 -29.23
C GLN A 2 -19.09 -6.66 -30.42
N GLY A 3 -17.90 -7.22 -30.54
CA GLY A 3 -17.07 -7.07 -31.74
C GLY A 3 -15.59 -7.34 -31.52
N SER A 4 -14.90 -7.75 -32.58
CA SER A 4 -13.48 -8.15 -32.59
C SER A 4 -12.50 -6.96 -32.60
N GLY A 5 -12.88 -5.84 -32.00
CA GLY A 5 -12.09 -4.61 -32.01
C GLY A 5 -10.98 -4.60 -30.95
N THR A 6 -9.93 -3.82 -31.19
CA THR A 6 -8.87 -3.56 -30.21
C THR A 6 -9.00 -2.16 -29.64
N ILE A 7 -9.01 -2.08 -28.31
CA ILE A 7 -8.96 -0.85 -27.53
C ILE A 7 -7.54 -0.74 -26.95
N ASP A 8 -6.70 0.12 -27.53
CA ASP A 8 -5.30 0.32 -27.12
C ASP A 8 -5.12 1.66 -26.41
N GLY A 9 -4.58 1.62 -25.20
CA GLY A 9 -4.43 2.79 -24.34
C GLY A 9 -3.22 3.64 -24.57
N GLN A 10 -2.23 3.11 -25.29
CA GLN A 10 -0.96 3.78 -25.62
C GLN A 10 -0.29 4.50 -24.42
N GLY A 11 -0.57 4.07 -23.18
CA GLY A 11 0.14 4.54 -21.99
C GLY A 11 -0.10 5.99 -21.54
N SER A 12 -1.35 6.44 -21.43
CA SER A 12 -1.66 7.69 -20.68
C SER A 12 -2.03 7.42 -19.22
N ALA A 13 -1.48 8.22 -18.29
CA ALA A 13 -1.47 7.97 -16.84
C ALA A 13 -2.85 7.93 -16.16
N TRP A 14 -3.94 8.15 -16.90
CA TRP A 14 -5.29 8.34 -16.39
C TRP A 14 -6.36 7.51 -17.11
N TRP A 15 -5.97 6.58 -17.97
CA TRP A 15 -6.94 5.89 -18.81
C TRP A 15 -7.55 4.64 -18.17
N LYS A 16 -8.86 4.69 -17.91
CA LYS A 16 -9.70 3.50 -17.77
C LYS A 16 -10.24 3.15 -19.17
N ALA A 17 -9.90 1.98 -19.71
CA ALA A 17 -10.24 1.70 -21.10
C ALA A 17 -11.76 1.55 -21.31
N LEU A 18 -12.44 0.85 -20.40
CA LEU A 18 -13.88 0.73 -20.36
C LEU A 18 -14.41 0.92 -18.92
N LEU A 19 -15.46 1.74 -18.79
CA LEU A 19 -16.16 1.97 -17.53
C LEU A 19 -17.65 1.68 -17.71
N PHE A 20 -18.17 0.74 -16.92
CA PHE A 20 -19.59 0.55 -16.69
C PHE A 20 -19.91 1.17 -15.33
N HIS A 21 -20.70 2.24 -15.32
CA HIS A 21 -21.13 2.91 -14.09
C HIS A 21 -22.65 3.01 -14.07
N SER A 22 -23.29 2.54 -13.00
CA SER A 22 -24.75 2.59 -12.84
C SER A 22 -25.52 1.92 -13.99
N CYS A 23 -24.95 0.86 -14.57
CA CYS A 23 -25.50 0.14 -15.70
C CYS A 23 -26.32 -1.08 -15.24
N ASN A 24 -27.40 -1.38 -15.96
CA ASN A 24 -28.19 -2.59 -15.76
C ASN A 24 -28.14 -3.48 -17.01
N ASN A 25 -27.93 -4.78 -16.82
CA ASN A 25 -27.88 -5.80 -17.88
C ASN A 25 -26.89 -5.47 -19.01
N PHE A 26 -25.65 -5.08 -18.66
CA PHE A 26 -24.63 -4.87 -19.69
C PHE A 26 -24.11 -6.19 -20.24
N ASP A 27 -23.66 -6.18 -21.50
CA ASP A 27 -23.09 -7.35 -22.16
C ASP A 27 -21.86 -6.89 -22.94
N LEU A 28 -20.69 -7.46 -22.68
CA LEU A 28 -19.42 -7.13 -23.35
C LEU A 28 -18.76 -8.41 -23.85
N ARG A 29 -18.59 -8.55 -25.18
CA ARG A 29 -18.02 -9.76 -25.76
C ARG A 29 -17.06 -9.50 -26.90
N GLU A 30 -16.04 -10.36 -27.01
CA GLU A 30 -15.14 -10.48 -28.19
C GLU A 30 -14.12 -9.35 -28.40
N PHE A 31 -13.85 -8.51 -27.40
CA PHE A 31 -12.90 -7.40 -27.52
C PHE A 31 -11.48 -7.76 -27.06
N THR A 32 -10.49 -7.09 -27.67
CA THR A 32 -9.12 -7.02 -27.15
C THR A 32 -8.89 -5.65 -26.50
N ILE A 33 -8.34 -5.62 -25.29
CA ILE A 33 -7.96 -4.39 -24.59
C ILE A 33 -6.50 -4.48 -24.21
N GLN A 34 -5.70 -3.48 -24.55
CA GLN A 34 -4.26 -3.49 -24.31
C GLN A 34 -3.71 -2.16 -23.81
N ASN A 35 -2.61 -2.23 -23.06
CA ASN A 35 -1.81 -1.08 -22.61
C ASN A 35 -2.60 0.00 -21.84
N SER A 36 -3.58 -0.41 -21.02
CA SER A 36 -4.18 0.51 -20.06
C SER A 36 -3.26 0.66 -18.85
N GLN A 37 -2.94 1.90 -18.46
CA GLN A 37 -2.01 2.20 -17.36
C GLN A 37 -2.63 2.13 -15.95
N LYS A 38 -3.96 1.98 -15.81
CA LYS A 38 -4.62 1.90 -14.49
C LYS A 38 -5.65 0.77 -14.39
N LEU A 39 -6.64 0.73 -15.27
CA LEU A 39 -7.70 -0.29 -15.26
C LEU A 39 -8.17 -0.56 -16.68
N HIS A 40 -8.24 -1.83 -17.10
CA HIS A 40 -8.79 -2.15 -18.42
C HIS A 40 -10.32 -2.03 -18.40
N ILE A 41 -10.97 -2.70 -17.45
CA ILE A 41 -12.43 -2.65 -17.29
C ILE A 41 -12.75 -2.32 -15.83
N SER A 42 -13.64 -1.34 -15.62
CA SER A 42 -14.17 -1.01 -14.30
C SER A 42 -15.69 -1.15 -14.32
N ILE A 43 -16.24 -1.88 -13.36
CA ILE A 43 -17.68 -2.17 -13.19
C ILE A 43 -18.07 -1.61 -11.83
N ASN A 44 -18.82 -0.52 -11.82
CA ASN A 44 -19.16 0.19 -10.59
C ASN A 44 -20.67 0.45 -10.51
N ASN A 45 -21.26 0.15 -9.35
CA ASN A 45 -22.69 0.40 -9.10
C ASN A 45 -23.62 -0.25 -10.14
N CYS A 46 -23.28 -1.42 -10.68
CA CYS A 46 -24.04 -2.08 -11.74
C CYS A 46 -24.89 -3.25 -11.21
N ASN A 47 -25.98 -3.56 -11.91
CA ASN A 47 -26.81 -4.74 -11.61
C ASN A 47 -27.13 -5.53 -12.88
N GLY A 48 -26.61 -6.76 -12.96
CA GLY A 48 -26.74 -7.59 -14.15
C GLY A 48 -25.69 -7.21 -15.18
N GLY A 49 -24.78 -8.13 -15.47
CA GLY A 49 -23.72 -7.91 -16.44
C GLY A 49 -23.04 -9.18 -16.89
N SER A 50 -22.67 -9.26 -18.16
CA SER A 50 -21.89 -10.39 -18.69
C SER A 50 -20.68 -9.88 -19.46
N ILE A 51 -19.51 -10.44 -19.17
CA ILE A 51 -18.27 -10.22 -19.90
C ILE A 51 -17.77 -11.58 -20.38
N SER A 52 -17.55 -11.75 -21.68
CA SER A 52 -17.05 -13.02 -22.21
C SER A 52 -16.14 -12.89 -23.42
N ASN A 53 -15.27 -13.89 -23.62
CA ASN A 53 -14.38 -13.95 -24.79
C ASN A 53 -13.54 -12.67 -24.97
N ILE A 54 -13.07 -12.06 -23.88
CA ILE A 54 -12.22 -10.87 -23.94
C ILE A 54 -10.75 -11.23 -23.77
N HIS A 55 -9.88 -10.48 -24.43
CA HIS A 55 -8.43 -10.58 -24.30
C HIS A 55 -7.86 -9.28 -23.72
N ILE A 56 -7.40 -9.32 -22.47
CA ILE A 56 -6.67 -8.22 -21.84
C ILE A 56 -5.18 -8.52 -21.88
N ASN A 57 -4.38 -7.57 -22.37
CA ASN A 57 -2.94 -7.72 -22.47
C ASN A 57 -2.19 -6.44 -22.08
N SER A 58 -1.41 -6.51 -21.00
CA SER A 58 -0.47 -5.47 -20.58
C SER A 58 0.85 -6.09 -20.10
N PRO A 59 1.96 -5.33 -20.11
CA PRO A 59 3.25 -5.79 -19.57
C PRO A 59 3.14 -6.24 -18.11
N ALA A 60 3.91 -7.27 -17.74
CA ALA A 60 3.88 -7.85 -16.40
C ALA A 60 4.40 -6.91 -15.29
N ASP A 61 5.22 -5.94 -15.67
CA ASP A 61 5.79 -4.89 -14.83
C ASP A 61 4.95 -3.60 -14.83
N SER A 62 3.77 -3.62 -15.46
CA SER A 62 2.88 -2.46 -15.54
C SER A 62 2.31 -2.11 -14.16
N PRO A 63 2.72 -0.98 -13.53
CA PRO A 63 2.32 -0.66 -12.17
C PRO A 63 0.82 -0.36 -12.07
N ASN A 64 0.15 -0.90 -11.03
CA ASN A 64 -1.25 -0.64 -10.67
C ASN A 64 -2.25 -0.87 -11.82
N THR A 65 -2.16 -2.01 -12.50
CA THR A 65 -3.06 -2.36 -13.61
C THR A 65 -3.91 -3.57 -13.32
N ASP A 66 -5.15 -3.37 -12.89
CA ASP A 66 -6.11 -4.47 -12.84
C ASP A 66 -6.72 -4.72 -14.22
N GLY A 67 -6.99 -5.99 -14.51
CA GLY A 67 -7.74 -6.40 -15.69
C GLY A 67 -9.19 -5.95 -15.57
N ILE A 68 -9.91 -6.49 -14.59
CA ILE A 68 -11.31 -6.15 -14.33
C ILE A 68 -11.49 -5.80 -12.86
N ASP A 69 -11.87 -4.57 -12.59
CA ASP A 69 -12.22 -4.07 -11.26
C ASP A 69 -13.74 -4.02 -11.10
N ILE A 70 -14.24 -4.61 -10.01
CA ILE A 70 -15.67 -4.67 -9.69
C ILE A 70 -15.89 -4.03 -8.31
N SER A 71 -16.83 -3.10 -8.22
CA SER A 71 -17.21 -2.44 -6.97
C SER A 71 -18.71 -2.14 -6.93
N LEU A 72 -19.34 -2.24 -5.75
CA LEU A 72 -20.75 -1.91 -5.52
C LEU A 72 -21.72 -2.56 -6.53
N SER A 73 -21.42 -3.75 -7.05
CA SER A 73 -22.14 -4.33 -8.20
C SER A 73 -22.68 -5.72 -7.91
N THR A 74 -23.81 -6.05 -8.52
CA THR A 74 -24.51 -7.33 -8.28
C THR A 74 -24.82 -8.06 -9.57
N ASN A 75 -24.89 -9.40 -9.51
CA ASN A 75 -25.25 -10.25 -10.65
C ASN A 75 -24.32 -10.10 -11.86
N VAL A 76 -23.01 -10.15 -11.64
CA VAL A 76 -22.00 -10.00 -12.69
C VAL A 76 -21.37 -11.35 -13.03
N HIS A 77 -21.34 -11.68 -14.32
CA HIS A 77 -20.75 -12.90 -14.87
C HIS A 77 -19.55 -12.55 -15.74
N ILE A 78 -18.39 -13.15 -15.45
CA ILE A 78 -17.17 -13.01 -16.26
C ILE A 78 -16.72 -14.40 -16.65
N HIS A 79 -16.65 -14.69 -17.94
CA HIS A 79 -16.30 -16.03 -18.37
C HIS A 79 -15.45 -16.11 -19.65
N ASP A 80 -14.78 -17.24 -19.83
CA ASP A 80 -14.08 -17.61 -21.07
C ASP A 80 -13.14 -16.52 -21.61
N SER A 81 -12.30 -15.97 -20.75
CA SER A 81 -11.48 -14.79 -21.07
C SER A 81 -10.02 -14.97 -20.69
N LEU A 82 -9.14 -14.30 -21.43
CA LEU A 82 -7.69 -14.27 -21.19
C LEU A 82 -7.31 -12.91 -20.64
N ILE A 83 -6.68 -12.88 -19.46
CA ILE A 83 -6.33 -11.65 -18.77
C ILE A 83 -4.85 -11.70 -18.35
N LYS A 84 -4.08 -10.75 -18.89
CA LYS A 84 -2.67 -10.55 -18.56
C LYS A 84 -2.45 -9.08 -18.19
N CYS A 85 -2.01 -8.83 -16.97
CA CYS A 85 -1.78 -7.48 -16.44
C CYS A 85 -0.73 -7.51 -15.32
N GLY A 86 -0.28 -6.34 -14.85
CA GLY A 86 0.74 -6.28 -13.80
C GLY A 86 0.19 -6.55 -12.39
N ASP A 87 -1.11 -6.31 -12.17
CA ASP A 87 -1.79 -6.43 -10.87
C ASP A 87 -2.89 -7.51 -10.94
N ASP A 88 -4.05 -7.35 -10.31
CA ASP A 88 -5.10 -8.37 -10.27
C ASP A 88 -5.75 -8.55 -11.65
N CYS A 89 -5.83 -9.79 -12.14
CA CYS A 89 -6.61 -10.08 -13.34
C CYS A 89 -8.08 -9.68 -13.14
N ILE A 90 -8.62 -9.99 -11.96
CA ILE A 90 -9.94 -9.57 -11.54
C ILE A 90 -9.88 -9.21 -10.05
N ALA A 91 -10.27 -7.98 -9.72
CA ALA A 91 -10.40 -7.47 -8.36
C ALA A 91 -11.88 -7.26 -8.02
N ILE A 92 -12.31 -7.82 -6.88
CA ILE A 92 -13.67 -7.68 -6.36
C ILE A 92 -13.62 -6.90 -5.04
N ASN A 93 -14.19 -5.70 -5.04
CA ASN A 93 -14.18 -4.76 -3.91
C ASN A 93 -15.55 -4.71 -3.19
N GLY A 94 -15.68 -3.80 -2.23
CA GLY A 94 -16.84 -3.65 -1.35
C GLY A 94 -18.17 -3.47 -2.07
N GLY A 95 -19.23 -3.99 -1.44
CA GLY A 95 -20.62 -3.93 -1.90
C GLY A 95 -20.94 -4.80 -3.10
N CYS A 96 -20.14 -5.84 -3.38
CA CYS A 96 -20.40 -6.77 -4.46
C CYS A 96 -21.19 -8.00 -3.99
N SER A 97 -22.15 -8.48 -4.79
CA SER A 97 -22.82 -9.76 -4.52
C SER A 97 -23.18 -10.54 -5.77
N ASN A 98 -23.23 -11.87 -5.66
CA ASN A 98 -23.51 -12.79 -6.79
C ASN A 98 -22.59 -12.53 -8.00
N ILE A 99 -21.29 -12.73 -7.80
CA ILE A 99 -20.26 -12.56 -8.82
C ILE A 99 -19.78 -13.93 -9.26
N ASN A 100 -19.97 -14.28 -10.53
CA ASN A 100 -19.53 -15.57 -11.07
C ASN A 100 -18.39 -15.37 -12.06
N ILE A 101 -17.25 -15.99 -11.78
CA ILE A 101 -16.05 -15.97 -12.61
C ILE A 101 -15.76 -17.40 -13.05
N THR A 102 -15.71 -17.67 -14.35
CA THR A 102 -15.50 -19.05 -14.83
C THR A 102 -14.65 -19.14 -16.09
N GLY A 103 -13.71 -20.09 -16.17
CA GLY A 103 -12.95 -20.30 -17.41
C GLY A 103 -11.97 -19.17 -17.73
N ILE A 104 -11.38 -18.54 -16.70
CA ILE A 104 -10.42 -17.45 -16.87
C ILE A 104 -9.00 -18.00 -16.92
N ALA A 105 -8.26 -17.64 -17.97
CA ALA A 105 -6.81 -17.77 -18.02
C ALA A 105 -6.21 -16.45 -17.52
N CYS A 106 -5.62 -16.48 -16.32
CA CYS A 106 -5.07 -15.31 -15.66
C CYS A 106 -3.55 -15.46 -15.49
N GLY A 107 -2.79 -14.43 -15.86
CA GLY A 107 -1.36 -14.39 -15.58
C GLY A 107 -0.49 -13.98 -16.78
N PRO A 108 0.64 -13.28 -16.55
CA PRO A 108 1.19 -12.91 -15.23
C PRO A 108 0.35 -11.82 -14.53
N GLY A 109 0.68 -11.49 -13.27
CA GLY A 109 -0.05 -10.53 -12.42
C GLY A 109 -0.30 -11.07 -11.01
N HIS A 110 -1.13 -10.42 -10.20
CA HIS A 110 -1.45 -10.84 -8.83
C HIS A 110 -2.48 -11.97 -8.70
N GLY A 111 -3.21 -12.33 -9.76
CA GLY A 111 -4.22 -13.39 -9.71
C GLY A 111 -5.66 -12.85 -9.67
N ILE A 112 -6.56 -13.56 -8.98
CA ILE A 112 -7.94 -13.08 -8.72
C ILE A 112 -8.08 -12.77 -7.24
N SER A 113 -8.57 -11.58 -6.92
CA SER A 113 -8.70 -11.10 -5.55
C SER A 113 -10.13 -10.72 -5.18
N VAL A 114 -10.48 -11.00 -3.93
CA VAL A 114 -11.63 -10.42 -3.23
C VAL A 114 -11.07 -9.58 -2.09
N GLY A 115 -11.02 -8.26 -2.22
CA GLY A 115 -10.30 -7.49 -1.21
C GLY A 115 -10.17 -6.00 -1.42
N SER A 116 -9.38 -5.40 -0.52
CA SER A 116 -9.33 -3.95 -0.23
C SER A 116 -10.59 -3.43 0.47
N LEU A 117 -11.28 -4.33 1.21
CA LEU A 117 -12.54 -4.06 1.89
C LEU A 117 -12.33 -3.33 3.21
N GLY A 118 -12.90 -2.13 3.33
CA GLY A 118 -12.85 -1.25 4.50
C GLY A 118 -14.09 -1.35 5.39
N ASP A 119 -14.19 -0.45 6.37
CA ASP A 119 -15.22 -0.53 7.40
C ASP A 119 -16.64 -0.38 6.82
N GLY A 120 -17.50 -1.38 7.05
CA GLY A 120 -18.86 -1.45 6.51
C GLY A 120 -18.99 -2.16 5.16
N ASP A 121 -17.88 -2.61 4.57
CA ASP A 121 -17.92 -3.36 3.31
C ASP A 121 -18.44 -4.78 3.48
N LYS A 122 -19.33 -5.16 2.55
CA LYS A 122 -19.86 -6.51 2.42
C LYS A 122 -19.59 -7.06 1.04
N VAL A 123 -19.10 -8.29 0.95
CA VAL A 123 -19.00 -9.07 -0.29
C VAL A 123 -19.57 -10.46 -0.05
N GLU A 124 -20.50 -10.90 -0.88
CA GLU A 124 -21.11 -12.23 -0.73
C GLU A 124 -21.34 -12.95 -2.07
N GLU A 125 -21.43 -14.27 -2.04
CA GLU A 125 -21.76 -15.10 -3.21
C GLU A 125 -20.79 -14.88 -4.39
N VAL A 126 -19.48 -14.99 -4.12
CA VAL A 126 -18.43 -14.91 -5.14
C VAL A 126 -17.98 -16.30 -5.53
N HIS A 127 -18.12 -16.66 -6.80
CA HIS A 127 -17.79 -18.00 -7.27
C HIS A 127 -16.79 -18.00 -8.40
N ILE A 128 -15.59 -18.50 -8.12
CA ILE A 128 -14.47 -18.60 -9.06
C ILE A 128 -14.28 -20.06 -9.42
N ARG A 129 -14.49 -20.42 -10.69
CA ARG A 129 -14.54 -21.81 -11.15
C ARG A 129 -13.72 -22.05 -12.40
N ASN A 130 -13.05 -23.20 -12.51
CA ASN A 130 -12.37 -23.63 -13.74
C ASN A 130 -11.36 -22.58 -14.27
N CYS A 131 -10.59 -21.95 -13.39
CA CYS A 131 -9.61 -20.92 -13.75
C CYS A 131 -8.20 -21.51 -13.81
N ASN A 132 -7.37 -20.98 -14.71
CA ASN A 132 -5.97 -21.37 -14.85
C ASN A 132 -5.05 -20.16 -14.62
N PHE A 133 -4.14 -20.27 -13.66
CA PHE A 133 -3.18 -19.22 -13.28
C PHE A 133 -1.80 -19.52 -13.84
N THR A 134 -1.13 -18.53 -14.43
CA THR A 134 0.19 -18.72 -15.03
C THR A 134 1.18 -17.68 -14.54
N GLY A 135 2.12 -18.09 -13.68
CA GLY A 135 3.17 -17.21 -13.16
C GLY A 135 2.62 -16.01 -12.40
N THR A 136 1.52 -16.19 -11.68
CA THR A 136 0.90 -15.10 -10.92
C THR A 136 1.64 -14.92 -9.58
N GLN A 137 1.78 -13.68 -9.08
CA GLN A 137 2.40 -13.42 -7.79
C GLN A 137 1.55 -14.00 -6.65
N ASN A 138 0.22 -13.87 -6.72
CA ASN A 138 -0.70 -14.63 -5.89
C ASN A 138 -1.61 -15.43 -6.84
N GLY A 139 -2.10 -16.59 -6.43
CA GLY A 139 -3.09 -17.33 -7.19
C GLY A 139 -4.49 -16.77 -6.89
N ALA A 140 -4.98 -17.14 -5.72
CA ALA A 140 -6.28 -16.71 -5.20
C ALA A 140 -6.08 -15.92 -3.90
N ARG A 141 -6.67 -14.73 -3.81
CA ARG A 141 -6.48 -13.85 -2.66
C ARG A 141 -7.82 -13.38 -2.09
N ILE A 142 -8.00 -13.48 -0.78
CA ILE A 142 -8.99 -12.71 -0.04
C ILE A 142 -8.23 -11.77 0.90
N LYS A 143 -8.52 -10.46 0.85
CA LYS A 143 -7.87 -9.45 1.69
C LYS A 143 -8.87 -8.45 2.23
N THR A 144 -9.24 -8.59 3.50
CA THR A 144 -10.04 -7.61 4.23
C THR A 144 -9.14 -6.74 5.09
N PHE A 145 -9.47 -5.45 5.30
CA PHE A 145 -8.86 -4.72 6.40
C PHE A 145 -9.29 -5.37 7.74
N GLN A 146 -8.46 -5.28 8.77
CA GLN A 146 -8.76 -5.88 10.07
C GLN A 146 -9.73 -4.97 10.85
N THR A 147 -10.99 -4.84 10.43
CA THR A 147 -12.01 -4.04 11.16
C THR A 147 -13.18 -4.90 11.63
N ASN A 148 -13.98 -4.38 12.56
CA ASN A 148 -15.10 -5.10 13.17
C ASN A 148 -16.35 -5.20 12.29
N TYR A 149 -16.38 -4.56 11.12
CA TYR A 149 -17.57 -4.44 10.26
C TYR A 149 -17.33 -4.82 8.80
N ILE A 150 -16.46 -5.80 8.54
CA ILE A 150 -16.29 -6.38 7.20
C ILE A 150 -16.89 -7.77 7.17
N GLN A 151 -17.68 -8.04 6.12
CA GLN A 151 -18.33 -9.33 5.92
C GLN A 151 -17.97 -9.87 4.54
N VAL A 152 -17.29 -11.01 4.51
CA VAL A 152 -17.04 -11.78 3.29
C VAL A 152 -17.69 -13.15 3.46
N SER A 153 -18.71 -13.48 2.68
CA SER A 153 -19.39 -14.77 2.79
C SER A 153 -19.57 -15.48 1.47
N ASP A 154 -19.70 -16.81 1.55
CA ASP A 154 -20.12 -17.64 0.41
C ASP A 154 -19.19 -17.52 -0.81
N VAL A 155 -17.88 -17.44 -0.54
CA VAL A 155 -16.84 -17.36 -1.58
C VAL A 155 -16.33 -18.76 -1.90
N SER A 156 -16.29 -19.14 -3.18
CA SER A 156 -15.79 -20.45 -3.59
C SER A 156 -14.72 -20.38 -4.67
N PHE A 157 -13.61 -21.08 -4.48
CA PHE A 157 -12.60 -21.37 -5.49
C PHE A 157 -12.67 -22.86 -5.85
N VAL A 158 -13.16 -23.18 -7.05
CA VAL A 158 -13.39 -24.57 -7.48
C VAL A 158 -12.65 -24.87 -8.79
N SER A 159 -11.87 -25.95 -8.83
CA SER A 159 -11.09 -26.34 -10.02
C SER A 159 -10.17 -25.22 -10.52
N VAL A 160 -9.37 -24.66 -9.61
CA VAL A 160 -8.38 -23.62 -9.93
C VAL A 160 -7.01 -24.29 -10.07
N HIS A 161 -6.37 -24.15 -11.21
CA HIS A 161 -5.09 -24.79 -11.50
C HIS A 161 -4.04 -23.75 -11.88
N GLY A 162 -2.75 -24.08 -11.82
CA GLY A 162 -1.73 -23.20 -12.39
C GLY A 162 -0.40 -23.13 -11.68
N THR A 163 0.29 -22.01 -11.84
CA THR A 163 1.56 -21.70 -11.19
C THR A 163 1.59 -20.34 -10.50
N SER A 164 2.24 -20.28 -9.34
CA SER A 164 2.52 -19.06 -8.56
C SER A 164 4.01 -18.73 -8.57
N ALA A 165 4.35 -17.46 -8.74
CA ALA A 165 5.71 -16.93 -8.65
C ALA A 165 6.13 -16.59 -7.22
N SER A 166 5.18 -16.44 -6.28
CA SER A 166 5.48 -16.27 -4.86
C SER A 166 5.36 -17.56 -4.06
N GLU A 167 5.92 -17.56 -2.86
CA GLU A 167 5.77 -18.61 -1.85
C GLU A 167 4.31 -18.80 -1.40
N GLN A 168 3.53 -17.71 -1.35
CA GLN A 168 2.12 -17.73 -0.96
C GLN A 168 1.23 -17.74 -2.20
N ALA A 169 0.97 -18.92 -2.72
CA ALA A 169 0.07 -19.10 -3.86
C ALA A 169 -1.40 -18.75 -3.54
N ILE A 170 -1.81 -18.83 -2.27
CA ILE A 170 -3.16 -18.47 -1.83
C ILE A 170 -3.04 -17.77 -0.48
N THR A 171 -3.66 -16.59 -0.36
CA THR A 171 -3.68 -15.82 0.88
C THR A 171 -5.12 -15.51 1.25
N LEU A 172 -5.54 -15.92 2.44
CA LEU A 172 -6.85 -15.60 3.03
C LEU A 172 -6.62 -14.76 4.28
N ASP A 173 -6.64 -13.44 4.11
CA ASP A 173 -6.47 -12.47 5.18
C ASP A 173 -7.84 -11.86 5.51
N CYS A 174 -8.54 -12.52 6.43
CA CYS A 174 -9.90 -12.22 6.84
C CYS A 174 -9.92 -11.50 8.19
N SER A 175 -10.87 -10.58 8.40
CA SER A 175 -10.95 -9.83 9.65
C SER A 175 -11.23 -10.77 10.83
N GLY A 176 -10.57 -10.52 11.98
CA GLY A 176 -10.77 -11.28 13.22
C GLY A 176 -12.15 -11.12 13.88
N SER A 177 -13.07 -10.37 13.26
CA SER A 177 -14.41 -10.14 13.78
C SER A 177 -15.30 -11.38 13.70
N ALA A 178 -16.32 -11.48 14.57
CA ALA A 178 -17.27 -12.60 14.58
C ALA A 178 -18.02 -12.81 13.24
N ASN A 179 -17.99 -11.82 12.34
CA ASN A 179 -18.64 -11.82 11.03
C ASN A 179 -17.64 -11.66 9.86
N GLY A 180 -16.34 -11.96 10.04
CA GLY A 180 -15.30 -11.79 9.02
C GLY A 180 -15.51 -12.61 7.74
N CYS A 181 -14.68 -13.64 7.53
CA CYS A 181 -14.91 -14.58 6.42
C CYS A 181 -15.74 -15.78 6.86
N SER A 182 -16.82 -16.08 6.14
CA SER A 182 -17.68 -17.24 6.39
C SER A 182 -17.98 -18.00 5.11
N ASN A 183 -18.18 -19.32 5.22
CA ASN A 183 -18.46 -20.20 4.09
C ASN A 183 -17.49 -20.04 2.89
N ILE A 184 -16.19 -20.02 3.18
CA ILE A 184 -15.15 -20.01 2.15
C ILE A 184 -14.85 -21.45 1.73
N VAL A 185 -15.09 -21.78 0.46
CA VAL A 185 -14.93 -23.14 -0.07
C VAL A 185 -13.77 -23.19 -1.05
N MET A 186 -12.84 -24.13 -0.84
CA MET A 186 -11.79 -24.44 -1.81
C MET A 186 -11.87 -25.92 -2.19
N SER A 187 -12.03 -26.22 -3.47
CA SER A 187 -12.14 -27.60 -3.97
C SER A 187 -11.42 -27.76 -5.30
N GLY A 188 -10.59 -28.80 -5.44
CA GLY A 188 -9.86 -29.05 -6.69
C GLY A 188 -8.85 -27.96 -7.05
N VAL A 189 -8.26 -27.29 -6.06
CA VAL A 189 -7.25 -26.25 -6.27
C VAL A 189 -5.86 -26.90 -6.36
N ASN A 190 -5.14 -26.67 -7.46
CA ASN A 190 -3.80 -27.22 -7.71
C ASN A 190 -2.89 -26.16 -8.33
N ILE A 191 -2.19 -25.39 -7.48
CA ILE A 191 -1.25 -24.34 -7.90
C ILE A 191 0.16 -24.75 -7.44
N THR A 192 1.12 -24.78 -8.35
CA THR A 192 2.52 -25.14 -8.06
C THR A 192 3.44 -23.92 -8.16
N SER A 193 4.65 -23.98 -7.59
CA SER A 193 5.62 -22.90 -7.78
C SER A 193 6.07 -22.83 -9.24
N SER A 194 6.14 -21.63 -9.82
CA SER A 194 6.75 -21.40 -11.14
C SER A 194 8.28 -21.47 -11.09
N ASN A 195 8.87 -21.46 -9.89
CA ASN A 195 10.32 -21.52 -9.63
C ASN A 195 10.66 -22.65 -8.63
N PRO A 196 10.45 -23.94 -8.97
CA PRO A 196 10.75 -25.03 -8.05
C PRO A 196 12.26 -25.13 -7.80
N GLY A 197 12.69 -25.02 -6.53
CA GLY A 197 14.09 -25.25 -6.11
C GLY A 197 15.01 -24.03 -6.03
N LYS A 198 14.49 -22.80 -6.15
CA LYS A 198 15.24 -21.62 -5.69
C LYS A 198 15.05 -21.49 -4.18
N GLU A 199 16.08 -21.87 -3.40
CA GLU A 199 16.28 -21.29 -2.08
C GLU A 199 16.57 -19.80 -2.27
N ASN A 200 15.93 -18.94 -1.47
CA ASN A 200 15.99 -17.49 -1.62
C ASN A 200 17.42 -16.97 -1.48
N GLU A 201 17.94 -16.30 -2.51
CA GLU A 201 19.10 -15.38 -2.40
C GLU A 201 18.75 -14.09 -1.62
N ASP A 202 17.54 -14.00 -1.05
CA ASP A 202 17.07 -12.93 -0.16
C ASP A 202 17.29 -13.25 1.34
N GLU A 203 18.12 -14.25 1.69
CA GLU A 203 18.62 -14.40 3.06
C GLU A 203 19.61 -13.27 3.37
N LEU A 204 19.13 -12.33 4.19
CA LEU A 204 19.86 -11.50 5.15
C LEU A 204 21.38 -11.67 5.13
N LEU A 205 22.06 -10.79 4.40
CA LEU A 205 23.45 -10.45 4.71
C LEU A 205 23.40 -9.51 5.93
N ASP A 206 23.56 -10.10 7.11
CA ASP A 206 24.02 -9.39 8.30
C ASP A 206 25.36 -8.76 7.95
N TYR A 207 25.34 -7.46 7.61
CA TYR A 207 26.57 -6.69 7.51
C TYR A 207 26.89 -6.22 8.92
N GLU A 208 27.77 -6.95 9.59
CA GLU A 208 28.53 -6.44 10.72
C GLU A 208 29.15 -5.08 10.32
N ASP A 209 29.03 -4.12 11.24
CA ASP A 209 29.59 -2.78 11.11
C ASP A 209 31.12 -2.84 10.89
N GLU A 210 31.57 -2.69 9.65
CA GLU A 210 32.96 -2.33 9.37
C GLU A 210 33.11 -0.81 9.42
N ASP A 211 33.53 -0.29 10.58
CA ASP A 211 34.50 0.81 10.66
C ASP A 211 35.01 1.02 12.10
N ALA A 212 36.12 0.36 12.44
CA ALA A 212 37.15 0.89 13.35
C ALA A 212 38.47 0.11 13.18
N GLN A 213 39.45 0.71 12.51
CA GLN A 213 40.82 0.19 12.42
C GLN A 213 41.64 0.46 13.70
N ALA A 214 42.38 -0.56 14.15
CA ALA A 214 43.84 -0.61 14.42
C ALA A 214 44.20 -1.57 15.60
N PRO A 215 45.47 -2.02 15.78
CA PRO A 215 46.03 -3.21 15.16
C PRO A 215 46.58 -4.28 16.15
N ASP A 216 46.86 -5.47 15.60
CA ASP A 216 47.75 -6.56 16.05
C ASP A 216 47.67 -7.12 17.48
N SER A 217 47.30 -8.40 17.61
CA SER A 217 48.26 -9.49 17.96
C SER A 217 47.63 -10.89 18.15
N VAL A 218 48.23 -11.84 17.43
CA VAL A 218 48.49 -13.26 17.77
C VAL A 218 47.34 -14.29 17.91
N ALA A 219 47.32 -15.15 16.88
CA ALA A 219 46.78 -16.50 16.72
C ALA A 219 46.50 -17.40 17.95
N THR A 220 45.38 -18.14 17.89
CA THR A 220 45.36 -19.62 17.95
C THR A 220 44.04 -20.22 17.42
N LYS A 221 44.13 -21.30 16.63
CA LYS A 221 43.00 -22.12 16.11
C LYS A 221 42.64 -23.24 17.08
N ALA A 222 41.35 -23.57 17.21
CA ALA A 222 40.87 -24.95 17.43
C ALA A 222 39.39 -25.12 17.03
N ASN A 223 39.11 -26.26 16.39
CA ASN A 223 37.83 -26.75 15.87
C ASN A 223 36.79 -27.08 16.96
N GLY A 224 35.50 -27.07 16.57
CA GLY A 224 34.59 -28.16 16.91
C GLY A 224 33.17 -27.79 17.39
N GLU A 225 32.20 -28.28 16.61
CA GLU A 225 30.87 -28.76 17.03
C GLU A 225 29.65 -27.82 17.01
N THR A 226 28.89 -28.04 15.93
CA THR A 226 27.46 -27.84 15.72
C THR A 226 26.60 -28.17 16.94
N SER A 227 25.96 -27.15 17.50
CA SER A 227 24.83 -27.28 18.41
C SER A 227 23.62 -26.54 17.83
N LYS A 228 22.59 -27.33 17.48
CA LYS A 228 21.23 -26.85 17.17
C LYS A 228 20.76 -25.92 18.28
N LYS A 229 20.62 -24.62 18.00
CA LYS A 229 19.84 -23.72 18.84
C LYS A 229 18.46 -23.58 18.23
N GLY A 230 17.49 -24.16 18.93
CA GLY A 230 16.08 -24.01 18.62
C GLY A 230 15.65 -22.55 18.73
N TYR A 231 14.71 -22.18 17.86
CA TYR A 231 13.88 -21.00 17.96
C TYR A 231 13.30 -20.92 19.38
N VAL A 232 13.86 -20.05 20.21
CA VAL A 232 13.23 -19.61 21.44
C VAL A 232 12.29 -18.49 21.04
N GLY A 233 10.99 -18.75 21.16
CA GLY A 233 9.94 -17.83 20.78
C GLY A 233 10.15 -16.44 21.36
N ILE A 234 10.13 -15.44 20.47
CA ILE A 234 10.03 -14.04 20.84
C ILE A 234 8.71 -13.91 21.63
N HIS A 235 8.81 -13.44 22.87
CA HIS A 235 7.63 -13.10 23.68
C HIS A 235 6.70 -12.20 22.85
N SER A 236 5.41 -12.55 22.80
CA SER A 236 4.34 -11.78 22.18
C SER A 236 4.29 -10.34 22.73
N SER A 237 5.08 -9.43 22.15
CA SER A 237 5.01 -8.00 22.42
C SER A 237 3.92 -7.38 21.53
N GLY A 238 2.95 -6.72 22.15
CA GLY A 238 1.86 -6.05 21.45
C GLY A 238 2.13 -4.55 21.34
N PHE A 239 1.28 -3.81 20.61
CA PHE A 239 1.37 -2.34 20.55
C PHE A 239 1.30 -1.64 21.91
N ARG A 240 0.77 -2.33 22.94
CA ARG A 240 0.74 -1.84 24.33
C ARG A 240 2.13 -1.65 24.93
N ASP A 241 3.14 -2.36 24.43
CA ASP A 241 4.50 -2.28 24.93
C ASP A 241 5.24 -1.04 24.42
N PHE A 242 4.69 -0.34 23.42
CA PHE A 242 5.24 0.91 22.89
C PHE A 242 4.86 2.15 23.72
N LEU A 243 4.11 1.99 24.83
CA LEU A 243 3.72 3.09 25.74
C LEU A 243 3.01 4.26 25.02
N LEU A 244 2.17 3.92 24.03
CA LEU A 244 1.36 4.88 23.29
C LEU A 244 0.23 5.46 24.15
N LYS A 245 -0.26 6.64 23.76
CA LYS A 245 -1.47 7.28 24.30
C LYS A 245 -2.63 6.27 24.32
N PRO A 246 -3.44 6.21 25.40
CA PRO A 246 -4.58 5.29 25.47
C PRO A 246 -5.55 5.41 24.29
N GLU A 247 -5.75 6.63 23.79
CA GLU A 247 -6.57 6.95 22.63
C GLU A 247 -6.04 6.31 21.35
N LEU A 248 -4.71 6.33 21.16
CA LEU A 248 -4.04 5.68 20.04
C LEU A 248 -4.07 4.16 20.16
N LEU A 249 -3.81 3.62 21.34
CA LEU A 249 -3.92 2.17 21.58
C LEU A 249 -5.32 1.66 21.27
N ARG A 250 -6.35 2.44 21.64
CA ARG A 250 -7.73 2.13 21.30
C ARG A 250 -7.96 2.16 19.78
N ALA A 251 -7.49 3.19 19.09
CA ALA A 251 -7.62 3.29 17.64
C ALA A 251 -6.89 2.14 16.90
N ILE A 252 -5.73 1.72 17.41
CA ILE A 252 -4.94 0.58 16.90
C ILE A 252 -5.75 -0.72 17.02
N VAL A 253 -6.30 -0.98 18.20
CA VAL A 253 -7.13 -2.18 18.45
C VAL A 253 -8.40 -2.16 17.60
N ASP A 254 -9.08 -1.02 17.48
CA ASP A 254 -10.29 -0.89 16.65
C ASP A 254 -9.98 -1.01 15.15
N SER A 255 -8.75 -0.68 14.75
CA SER A 255 -8.21 -0.93 13.41
C SER A 255 -7.67 -2.36 13.22
N GLY A 256 -7.85 -3.23 14.22
CA GLY A 256 -7.50 -4.67 14.22
C GLY A 256 -6.02 -4.98 14.13
N PHE A 257 -5.17 -4.07 14.60
CA PHE A 257 -3.74 -4.33 14.75
C PHE A 257 -3.50 -5.01 16.10
N GLU A 258 -3.28 -6.33 16.08
CA GLU A 258 -2.99 -7.10 17.29
C GLU A 258 -1.47 -7.19 17.57
N HIS A 259 -0.70 -7.48 16.52
CA HIS A 259 0.75 -7.67 16.61
C HIS A 259 1.48 -6.71 15.67
N PRO A 260 2.51 -5.99 16.16
CA PRO A 260 3.32 -5.14 15.31
C PRO A 260 4.15 -6.00 14.34
N SER A 261 4.32 -5.53 13.11
CA SER A 261 5.30 -6.11 12.19
C SER A 261 6.73 -5.88 12.68
N GLU A 262 7.70 -6.61 12.13
CA GLU A 262 9.12 -6.45 12.47
C GLU A 262 9.59 -4.99 12.31
N VAL A 263 9.28 -4.37 11.18
CA VAL A 263 9.62 -2.95 10.93
C VAL A 263 8.95 -2.00 11.93
N GLN A 264 7.75 -2.30 12.39
CA GLN A 264 7.06 -1.50 13.40
C GLN A 264 7.71 -1.69 14.78
N HIS A 265 8.03 -2.93 15.14
CA HIS A 265 8.68 -3.26 16.40
C HIS A 265 10.06 -2.60 16.53
N GLU A 266 10.82 -2.50 15.45
CA GLU A 266 12.11 -1.83 15.42
C GLU A 266 11.98 -0.29 15.40
N CYS A 267 11.11 0.23 14.54
CA CYS A 267 11.09 1.67 14.26
C CYS A 267 10.23 2.48 15.25
N ILE A 268 9.09 1.97 15.70
CA ILE A 268 8.14 2.74 16.52
C ILE A 268 8.78 3.23 17.84
N PRO A 269 9.48 2.40 18.63
CA PRO A 269 10.08 2.85 19.88
C PRO A 269 11.08 3.99 19.70
N GLN A 270 11.91 3.94 18.65
CA GLN A 270 12.88 4.99 18.34
C GLN A 270 12.17 6.25 17.81
N ALA A 271 11.17 6.07 16.94
CA ALA A 271 10.44 7.17 16.33
C ALA A 271 9.62 7.97 17.37
N ILE A 272 9.01 7.32 18.37
CA ILE A 272 8.26 8.00 19.44
C ILE A 272 9.17 8.91 20.28
N LEU A 273 10.45 8.58 20.41
CA LEU A 273 11.44 9.37 21.15
C LEU A 273 11.96 10.58 20.35
N GLY A 274 11.39 10.85 19.17
CA GLY A 274 11.79 11.97 18.31
C GLY A 274 13.07 11.71 17.51
N MET A 275 13.58 10.48 17.49
CA MET A 275 14.78 10.14 16.71
C MET A 275 14.48 10.16 15.22
N ASP A 276 15.45 10.62 14.44
CA ASP A 276 15.34 10.60 12.99
C ASP A 276 15.39 9.14 12.47
N VAL A 277 14.48 8.75 11.58
CA VAL A 277 14.38 7.40 11.01
C VAL A 277 14.63 7.36 9.51
N ILE A 278 15.49 6.46 9.05
CA ILE A 278 15.51 6.02 7.64
C ILE A 278 15.16 4.54 7.58
N CYS A 279 14.07 4.21 6.89
CA CYS A 279 13.50 2.87 6.90
C CYS A 279 13.31 2.37 5.47
N GLN A 280 13.81 1.15 5.24
CA GLN A 280 13.56 0.38 4.03
C GLN A 280 12.91 -0.94 4.43
N ALA A 281 11.72 -1.19 3.92
CA ALA A 281 11.02 -2.47 4.13
C ALA A 281 10.10 -2.77 2.95
N LYS A 282 9.80 -4.05 2.71
CA LYS A 282 8.92 -4.48 1.61
C LYS A 282 7.54 -3.79 1.67
N SER A 283 6.85 -3.70 0.52
CA SER A 283 5.48 -3.17 0.50
C SER A 283 4.56 -4.02 1.37
N GLY A 284 3.56 -3.41 2.00
CA GLY A 284 2.65 -4.10 2.93
C GLY A 284 3.19 -4.38 4.34
N MET A 285 4.48 -4.12 4.63
CA MET A 285 5.07 -4.35 5.96
C MET A 285 4.63 -3.33 7.03
N GLY A 286 3.74 -2.39 6.71
CA GLY A 286 3.19 -1.45 7.69
C GLY A 286 4.08 -0.22 7.99
N LYS A 287 4.94 0.19 7.06
CA LYS A 287 5.78 1.42 7.15
C LYS A 287 4.96 2.68 7.45
N THR A 288 3.80 2.82 6.81
CA THR A 288 2.91 3.97 7.01
C THR A 288 2.46 4.10 8.47
N ALA A 289 2.08 2.99 9.10
CA ALA A 289 1.69 2.99 10.50
C ALA A 289 2.84 3.43 11.43
N VAL A 290 4.11 3.18 11.08
CA VAL A 290 5.27 3.63 11.87
C VAL A 290 5.23 5.14 12.06
N PHE A 291 5.22 5.90 10.96
CA PHE A 291 5.27 7.36 11.06
C PHE A 291 3.92 7.98 11.43
N VAL A 292 2.80 7.34 11.10
CA VAL A 292 1.48 7.83 11.54
C VAL A 292 1.36 7.74 13.06
N LEU A 293 1.65 6.56 13.64
CA LEU A 293 1.54 6.35 15.09
C LEU A 293 2.57 7.19 15.86
N SER A 294 3.83 7.21 15.40
CA SER A 294 4.86 8.01 16.08
C SER A 294 4.58 9.51 16.02
N SER A 295 4.05 10.01 14.90
CA SER A 295 3.70 11.43 14.78
C SER A 295 2.49 11.80 15.62
N LEU A 296 1.42 10.98 15.63
CA LEU A 296 0.25 11.23 16.47
C LEU A 296 0.57 11.12 17.97
N GLN A 297 1.48 10.22 18.33
CA GLN A 297 1.95 10.08 19.71
C GLN A 297 2.63 11.37 20.19
N GLN A 298 3.46 11.97 19.35
CA GLN A 298 4.21 13.19 19.68
C GLN A 298 3.43 14.48 19.42
N THR A 299 2.39 14.45 18.58
CA THR A 299 1.62 15.65 18.24
C THR A 299 0.78 16.11 19.43
N GLU A 300 0.93 17.40 19.74
CA GLU A 300 0.07 18.12 20.67
C GLU A 300 -0.95 18.98 19.88
N PRO A 301 -2.21 19.08 20.33
CA PRO A 301 -3.19 19.92 19.66
C PRO A 301 -2.81 21.41 19.75
N ASN A 302 -2.42 22.00 18.62
CA ASN A 302 -2.16 23.44 18.53
C ASN A 302 -2.98 24.05 17.38
N PRO A 303 -4.13 24.69 17.68
CA PRO A 303 -5.02 25.20 16.65
C PRO A 303 -4.33 26.15 15.69
N GLY A 304 -4.49 25.91 14.39
CA GLY A 304 -3.97 26.80 13.34
C GLY A 304 -2.50 26.60 12.99
N GLN A 305 -1.80 25.62 13.59
CA GLN A 305 -0.39 25.37 13.32
C GLN A 305 -0.16 23.96 12.78
N VAL A 306 0.50 23.88 11.63
CA VAL A 306 0.97 22.62 11.06
C VAL A 306 2.20 22.15 11.84
N THR A 307 2.10 20.99 12.49
CA THR A 307 3.15 20.37 13.29
C THR A 307 3.78 19.17 12.58
N ALA A 308 3.03 18.48 11.73
CA ALA A 308 3.54 17.37 10.93
C ALA A 308 3.31 17.61 9.44
N LEU A 309 4.34 17.40 8.63
CA LEU A 309 4.30 17.45 7.18
C LEU A 309 4.78 16.13 6.60
N VAL A 310 3.92 15.50 5.80
CA VAL A 310 4.20 14.27 5.07
C VAL A 310 4.17 14.55 3.58
N LEU A 311 5.28 14.25 2.91
CA LEU A 311 5.36 14.30 1.44
C LEU A 311 5.44 12.89 0.87
N CYS A 312 4.75 12.70 -0.25
CA CYS A 312 4.79 11.45 -1.01
C CYS A 312 4.71 11.73 -2.53
N HIS A 313 4.97 10.71 -3.33
CA HIS A 313 5.14 10.86 -4.77
C HIS A 313 3.83 11.20 -5.52
N THR A 314 2.72 10.52 -5.20
CA THR A 314 1.44 10.61 -5.93
C THR A 314 0.31 11.18 -5.08
N GLY A 315 -0.74 11.69 -5.74
CA GLY A 315 -1.93 12.21 -5.05
C GLY A 315 -2.77 11.10 -4.41
N GLU A 316 -2.83 9.94 -5.05
CA GLU A 316 -3.49 8.74 -4.55
C GLU A 316 -2.85 8.25 -3.25
N LEU A 317 -1.51 8.16 -3.21
CA LEU A 317 -0.79 7.78 -2.00
C LEU A 317 -0.99 8.83 -0.89
N ALA A 318 -1.01 10.12 -1.23
CA ALA A 318 -1.29 11.19 -0.26
C ALA A 318 -2.67 11.01 0.38
N TYR A 319 -3.68 10.66 -0.42
CA TYR A 319 -5.04 10.41 0.05
C TYR A 319 -5.10 9.19 0.98
N GLN A 320 -4.42 8.10 0.63
CA GLN A 320 -4.31 6.89 1.46
C GLN A 320 -3.64 7.18 2.80
N ILE A 321 -2.50 7.89 2.80
CA ILE A 321 -1.81 8.28 4.04
C ILE A 321 -2.70 9.18 4.91
N CYS A 322 -3.44 10.12 4.31
CA CYS A 322 -4.39 10.97 5.04
C CYS A 322 -5.46 10.13 5.77
N HIS A 323 -6.00 9.11 5.10
CA HIS A 323 -6.98 8.20 5.71
C HIS A 323 -6.39 7.38 6.86
N GLU A 324 -5.12 6.98 6.76
CA GLU A 324 -4.43 6.29 7.87
C GLU A 324 -4.29 7.20 9.09
N PHE A 325 -3.95 8.48 8.89
CA PHE A 325 -3.94 9.45 9.99
C PHE A 325 -5.33 9.62 10.61
N GLU A 326 -6.38 9.82 9.79
CA GLU A 326 -7.76 9.96 10.27
C GLU A 326 -8.21 8.73 11.06
N ARG A 327 -7.88 7.52 10.56
CA ARG A 327 -8.21 6.26 11.23
C ARG A 327 -7.57 6.19 12.62
N PHE A 328 -6.27 6.44 12.72
CA PHE A 328 -5.57 6.37 14.01
C PHE A 328 -5.83 7.58 14.91
N SER A 329 -6.33 8.70 14.36
CA SER A 329 -6.73 9.88 15.14
C SER A 329 -8.22 9.89 15.51
N THR A 330 -8.97 8.81 15.29
CA THR A 330 -10.41 8.70 15.61
C THR A 330 -10.77 9.16 17.03
N TYR A 331 -9.89 8.88 18.00
CA TYR A 331 -10.09 9.25 19.41
C TYR A 331 -9.28 10.48 19.84
N LEU A 332 -8.79 11.27 18.88
CA LEU A 332 -8.05 12.51 19.07
C LEU A 332 -8.80 13.67 18.37
N PRO A 333 -9.95 14.13 18.91
CA PRO A 333 -10.86 15.04 18.22
C PRO A 333 -10.27 16.42 17.88
N ASP A 334 -9.22 16.81 18.59
CA ASP A 334 -8.54 18.10 18.39
C ASP A 334 -7.46 18.05 17.30
N ILE A 335 -7.18 16.86 16.75
CA ILE A 335 -6.22 16.66 15.65
C ILE A 335 -6.98 16.67 14.33
N LYS A 336 -6.62 17.63 13.48
CA LYS A 336 -7.09 17.74 12.10
C LYS A 336 -5.99 17.37 11.13
N VAL A 337 -6.38 16.65 10.10
CA VAL A 337 -5.51 16.19 9.00
C VAL A 337 -6.08 16.74 7.70
N ALA A 338 -5.24 17.16 6.77
CA ALA A 338 -5.69 17.48 5.42
C ALA A 338 -4.67 17.05 4.37
N VAL A 339 -5.19 16.76 3.18
CA VAL A 339 -4.40 16.33 2.02
C VAL A 339 -4.35 17.41 0.94
N PHE A 340 -3.17 17.64 0.33
CA PHE A 340 -3.00 18.59 -0.76
C PHE A 340 -2.16 18.02 -1.91
N TYR A 341 -2.77 17.85 -3.07
CA TYR A 341 -2.11 17.37 -4.29
C TYR A 341 -2.58 18.14 -5.54
N GLY A 342 -1.95 17.85 -6.68
CA GLY A 342 -2.25 18.46 -7.99
C GLY A 342 -3.65 18.08 -8.53
N GLY A 343 -4.08 18.68 -9.64
CA GLY A 343 -5.35 18.33 -10.31
C GLY A 343 -6.62 18.92 -9.67
N VAL A 344 -6.59 19.31 -8.40
CA VAL A 344 -7.69 20.04 -7.73
C VAL A 344 -7.45 21.55 -7.80
N ASN A 345 -8.51 22.36 -7.94
CA ASN A 345 -8.41 23.82 -7.91
C ASN A 345 -7.74 24.30 -6.61
N ILE A 346 -6.60 25.00 -6.73
CA ILE A 346 -5.81 25.45 -5.57
C ILE A 346 -6.59 26.35 -4.62
N LYS A 347 -7.60 27.08 -5.11
CA LYS A 347 -8.44 27.94 -4.27
C LYS A 347 -9.15 27.16 -3.16
N ILE A 348 -9.58 25.92 -3.44
CA ILE A 348 -10.19 25.03 -2.44
C ILE A 348 -9.21 24.78 -1.28
N HIS A 349 -7.94 24.55 -1.59
CA HIS A 349 -6.91 24.31 -0.58
C HIS A 349 -6.60 25.56 0.23
N LYS A 350 -6.55 26.73 -0.43
CA LYS A 350 -6.36 28.02 0.25
C LYS A 350 -7.52 28.33 1.20
N ASP A 351 -8.75 28.11 0.76
CA ASP A 351 -9.95 28.33 1.57
C ASP A 351 -9.97 27.37 2.78
N LEU A 352 -9.57 26.10 2.60
CA LEU A 352 -9.41 25.15 3.72
C LEU A 352 -8.35 25.65 4.71
N LEU A 353 -7.15 26.01 4.26
CA LEU A 353 -6.08 26.49 5.13
C LEU A 353 -6.45 27.77 5.89
N LYS A 354 -7.21 28.67 5.25
CA LYS A 354 -7.66 29.91 5.85
C LYS A 354 -8.70 29.70 6.95
N ASN A 355 -9.64 28.78 6.73
CA ASN A 355 -10.79 28.59 7.61
C ASN A 355 -10.53 27.51 8.68
N GLU A 356 -9.83 26.45 8.31
CA GLU A 356 -9.63 25.23 9.10
C GLU A 356 -8.23 24.64 8.90
N CYS A 357 -7.20 25.42 9.24
CA CYS A 357 -5.81 24.97 9.15
C CYS A 357 -5.58 23.69 9.99
N PRO A 358 -5.11 22.59 9.38
CA PRO A 358 -4.87 21.32 10.07
C PRO A 358 -3.55 21.31 10.84
N GLN A 359 -3.39 20.39 11.78
CA GLN A 359 -2.10 20.13 12.43
C GLN A 359 -1.22 19.20 11.60
N ILE A 360 -1.84 18.28 10.87
CA ILE A 360 -1.14 17.30 10.05
C ILE A 360 -1.46 17.56 8.59
N VAL A 361 -0.41 17.73 7.78
CA VAL A 361 -0.51 17.98 6.36
C VAL A 361 0.13 16.83 5.59
N VAL A 362 -0.62 16.25 4.67
CA VAL A 362 -0.14 15.22 3.73
C VAL A 362 -0.23 15.79 2.32
N GLY A 363 0.76 15.57 1.46
CA GLY A 363 0.64 16.08 0.09
C GLY A 363 1.78 15.78 -0.86
N THR A 364 1.60 16.19 -2.11
CA THR A 364 2.67 16.10 -3.11
C THR A 364 3.55 17.36 -3.09
N PRO A 365 4.87 17.23 -3.34
CA PRO A 365 5.81 18.37 -3.23
C PRO A 365 5.37 19.62 -4.00
N GLY A 366 4.96 19.48 -5.27
CA GLY A 366 4.59 20.63 -6.09
C GLY A 366 3.41 21.43 -5.53
N ARG A 367 2.37 20.77 -4.98
CA ARG A 367 1.21 21.48 -4.39
C ARG A 367 1.57 22.12 -3.06
N ILE A 368 2.30 21.41 -2.21
CA ILE A 368 2.75 21.93 -0.90
C ILE A 368 3.65 23.15 -1.09
N LEU A 369 4.61 23.08 -2.01
CA LEU A 369 5.50 24.19 -2.30
C LEU A 369 4.75 25.42 -2.81
N ALA A 370 3.77 25.24 -3.71
CA ALA A 370 2.95 26.35 -4.21
C ALA A 370 2.21 27.07 -3.06
N LEU A 371 1.56 26.32 -2.18
CA LEU A 371 0.84 26.87 -1.01
C LEU A 371 1.79 27.55 -0.02
N ALA A 372 2.99 26.99 0.19
CA ALA A 372 3.98 27.57 1.08
C ALA A 372 4.61 28.86 0.54
N ARG A 373 4.93 28.92 -0.76
CA ARG A 373 5.47 30.12 -1.43
C ARG A 373 4.48 31.28 -1.41
N GLU A 374 3.19 30.98 -1.62
CA GLU A 374 2.13 31.99 -1.58
C GLU A 374 1.71 32.37 -0.15
N LYS A 375 2.34 31.76 0.88
CA LYS A 375 2.11 31.99 2.31
C LYS A 375 0.72 31.60 2.81
N ASP A 376 -0.03 30.82 2.03
CA ASP A 376 -1.28 30.21 2.47
C ASP A 376 -1.01 29.07 3.48
N LEU A 377 0.12 28.37 3.32
CA LEU A 377 0.57 27.30 4.21
C LEU A 377 1.84 27.72 4.96
N SER A 378 1.74 27.93 6.28
CA SER A 378 2.91 28.21 7.13
C SER A 378 3.56 26.91 7.60
N LEU A 379 4.84 26.71 7.27
CA LEU A 379 5.62 25.54 7.68
C LEU A 379 6.54 25.80 8.88
N LYS A 380 6.43 26.97 9.51
CA LYS A 380 7.33 27.44 10.58
C LYS A 380 7.23 26.67 11.89
N ASN A 381 6.21 25.85 12.07
CA ASN A 381 5.97 25.08 13.30
C ASN A 381 6.10 23.57 13.07
N VAL A 382 6.57 23.15 11.89
CA VAL A 382 6.74 21.72 11.57
C VAL A 382 7.81 21.12 12.49
N ARG A 383 7.40 20.12 13.27
CA ARG A 383 8.22 19.29 14.16
C ARG A 383 8.47 17.89 13.63
N HIS A 384 7.62 17.41 12.70
CA HIS A 384 7.80 16.13 12.03
C HIS A 384 7.81 16.35 10.52
N PHE A 385 8.91 16.00 9.86
CA PHE A 385 9.06 16.08 8.40
C PHE A 385 9.27 14.68 7.83
N ILE A 386 8.28 14.18 7.09
CA ILE A 386 8.22 12.78 6.69
C ILE A 386 8.21 12.69 5.16
N LEU A 387 9.01 11.77 4.63
CA LEU A 387 9.00 11.40 3.22
C LEU A 387 8.62 9.93 3.07
N ASP A 388 7.52 9.63 2.39
CA ASP A 388 7.15 8.27 1.98
C ASP A 388 7.38 8.09 0.47
N GLU A 389 7.81 6.90 0.07
CA GLU A 389 8.39 6.65 -1.27
C GLU A 389 9.51 7.64 -1.63
N CYS A 390 10.42 7.85 -0.67
CA CYS A 390 11.45 8.88 -0.80
C CYS A 390 12.44 8.62 -1.96
N ASP A 391 12.63 7.38 -2.38
CA ASP A 391 13.38 7.02 -3.58
C ASP A 391 12.77 7.65 -4.84
N LYS A 392 11.46 7.49 -5.04
CA LYS A 392 10.74 8.06 -6.19
C LYS A 392 10.75 9.58 -6.19
N MET A 393 10.58 10.19 -5.02
CA MET A 393 10.62 11.65 -4.90
C MET A 393 12.00 12.25 -5.13
N LEU A 394 13.06 11.58 -4.67
CA LEU A 394 14.43 12.12 -4.71
C LEU A 394 15.19 11.75 -5.98
N GLU A 395 14.72 10.76 -6.74
CA GLU A 395 15.25 10.40 -8.07
C GLU A 395 14.99 11.51 -9.09
N SER A 396 13.77 12.08 -9.13
CA SER A 396 13.44 13.20 -10.02
C SER A 396 14.06 14.51 -9.54
N LEU A 397 14.80 15.18 -10.43
CA LEU A 397 15.45 16.46 -10.13
C LEU A 397 14.45 17.55 -9.72
N ASP A 398 13.29 17.62 -10.37
CA ASP A 398 12.29 18.66 -10.11
C ASP A 398 11.63 18.45 -8.74
N MET A 399 11.17 17.24 -8.45
CA MET A 399 10.59 16.92 -7.13
C MET A 399 11.62 17.06 -6.01
N ARG A 400 12.87 16.64 -6.25
CA ARG A 400 13.95 16.81 -5.26
C ARG A 400 14.19 18.28 -4.93
N ARG A 401 14.18 19.17 -5.93
CA ARG A 401 14.32 20.62 -5.71
C ARG A 401 13.15 21.15 -4.88
N ASP A 402 11.93 20.73 -5.20
CA ASP A 402 10.74 21.12 -4.46
C ASP A 402 10.82 20.67 -3.00
N VAL A 403 11.16 19.40 -2.75
CA VAL A 403 11.34 18.84 -1.40
C VAL A 403 12.41 19.61 -0.61
N GLN A 404 13.56 19.91 -1.23
CA GLN A 404 14.63 20.68 -0.59
C GLN A 404 14.19 22.11 -0.23
N GLU A 405 13.40 22.75 -1.08
CA GLU A 405 12.90 24.10 -0.83
C GLU A 405 11.87 24.12 0.29
N ILE A 406 10.91 23.18 0.27
CA ILE A 406 9.95 22.98 1.37
C ILE A 406 10.70 22.72 2.68
N PHE A 407 11.71 21.85 2.66
CA PHE A 407 12.51 21.53 3.85
C PHE A 407 13.17 22.78 4.45
N LYS A 408 13.71 23.68 3.63
CA LYS A 408 14.32 24.96 4.07
C LYS A 408 13.31 25.94 4.67
N MET A 409 12.01 25.80 4.37
CA MET A 409 10.94 26.61 4.95
C MET A 409 10.48 26.12 6.33
N THR A 410 10.97 24.96 6.78
CA THR A 410 10.64 24.36 8.09
C THR A 410 11.73 24.63 9.13
N PRO A 411 11.42 24.55 10.45
CA PRO A 411 12.43 24.66 11.51
C PRO A 411 13.61 23.70 11.34
N HIS A 412 14.79 24.10 11.84
CA HIS A 412 15.95 23.21 11.87
C HIS A 412 15.75 22.06 12.88
N ASP A 413 15.25 22.40 14.08
CA ASP A 413 14.96 21.45 15.15
C ASP A 413 13.58 20.78 14.95
N LYS A 414 13.61 19.65 14.24
CA LYS A 414 12.46 18.81 13.90
C LYS A 414 12.93 17.39 13.64
N GLN A 415 12.09 16.41 13.93
CA GLN A 415 12.30 15.02 13.54
C GLN A 415 12.13 14.87 12.01
N VAL A 416 13.03 14.11 11.38
CA VAL A 416 12.97 13.76 9.97
C VAL A 416 12.84 12.25 9.84
N MET A 417 11.87 11.78 9.06
CA MET A 417 11.70 10.36 8.78
C MET A 417 11.59 10.10 7.28
N MET A 418 12.27 9.09 6.76
CA MET A 418 12.27 8.71 5.35
C MET A 418 11.96 7.23 5.19
N PHE A 419 10.98 6.91 4.36
CA PHE A 419 10.51 5.56 4.10
C PHE A 419 10.57 5.24 2.60
N SER A 420 10.93 4.00 2.28
CA SER A 420 10.89 3.50 0.90
C SER A 420 10.71 1.97 0.87
N ALA A 421 10.05 1.47 -0.17
CA ALA A 421 10.05 0.03 -0.46
C ALA A 421 11.35 -0.44 -1.11
N THR A 422 12.02 0.45 -1.86
CA THR A 422 13.15 0.12 -2.72
C THR A 422 14.25 1.17 -2.57
N LEU A 423 15.34 0.84 -1.88
CA LEU A 423 16.58 1.61 -1.99
C LEU A 423 17.58 0.84 -2.84
N SER A 424 17.49 1.03 -4.16
CA SER A 424 18.50 0.52 -5.10
C SER A 424 19.91 1.02 -4.72
N LYS A 425 20.95 0.29 -5.14
CA LYS A 425 22.35 0.68 -4.88
C LYS A 425 22.68 2.09 -5.41
N GLU A 426 21.94 2.56 -6.42
CA GLU A 426 22.12 3.88 -7.05
C GLU A 426 21.39 5.00 -6.31
N ILE A 427 20.19 4.76 -5.76
CA ILE A 427 19.41 5.77 -5.05
C ILE A 427 19.78 5.88 -3.57
N ARG A 428 20.33 4.81 -2.96
CA ARG A 428 20.72 4.80 -1.55
C ARG A 428 21.75 5.89 -1.21
N PRO A 429 22.80 6.14 -2.01
CA PRO A 429 23.68 7.30 -1.81
C PRO A 429 22.92 8.63 -1.88
N VAL A 430 21.97 8.79 -2.81
CA VAL A 430 21.17 10.02 -2.92
C VAL A 430 20.33 10.21 -1.67
N CYS A 431 19.60 9.20 -1.22
CA CYS A 431 18.82 9.25 0.02
C CYS A 431 19.70 9.53 1.23
N LYS A 432 20.86 8.86 1.36
CA LYS A 432 21.83 9.13 2.44
C LYS A 432 22.42 10.54 2.37
N ILE A 433 22.69 11.08 1.18
CA ILE A 433 23.18 12.46 1.02
C ILE A 433 22.08 13.47 1.36
N GLN A 434 20.84 13.21 0.93
CA GLN A 434 19.71 14.06 1.28
C GLN A 434 19.39 14.00 2.77
N TRP A 435 19.44 12.82 3.36
CA TRP A 435 19.39 12.61 4.80
C TRP A 435 20.47 13.42 5.51
N LYS A 436 21.74 13.25 5.13
CA LYS A 436 22.85 14.03 5.69
C LYS A 436 22.62 15.53 5.51
N PHE A 437 22.20 15.99 4.33
CA PHE A 437 21.84 17.39 4.09
C PHE A 437 20.76 17.89 5.06
N MET A 438 19.69 17.11 5.27
CA MET A 438 18.61 17.43 6.19
C MET A 438 19.09 17.51 7.65
N LEU A 439 20.03 16.66 8.04
CA LEU A 439 20.63 16.67 9.38
C LEU A 439 21.69 17.76 9.58
N THR A 440 22.59 17.97 8.61
CA THR A 440 23.71 18.92 8.70
C THR A 440 23.28 20.37 8.53
N THR A 441 22.09 20.61 8.00
CA THR A 441 21.50 21.96 8.01
C THR A 441 20.97 22.36 9.38
N ARG A 442 21.01 21.48 10.40
CA ARG A 442 20.78 21.86 11.80
C ARG A 442 22.07 22.48 12.37
N PRO A 443 22.04 23.72 12.90
CA PRO A 443 23.20 24.25 13.63
C PRO A 443 23.46 23.40 14.90
N SER A 444 24.74 23.34 15.28
CA SER A 444 25.27 22.53 16.39
C SER A 444 24.68 22.87 17.75
#